data_AF-A0A2W7ALG0-F1
#
_entry.id   AF-A0A2W7ALG0-F1
#
_cell.length_a   1.000
_cell.length_b   1.000
_cell.length_c   1.000
_cell.angle_alpha   90.00
_cell.angle_beta   90.00
_cell.angle_gamma   90.00
#
_symmetry.space_group_name_H-M   'P 1'
#
loop_
_entity.id
_entity.type
_entity.pdbx_description
1 polymer ?
#
loop_
_entity_poly.entity_id
_entity_poly.type
_entity_poly.pdbx_seq_one_letter_code
_entity_poly.pdbx_strand_id
1 'polypeptide(L)' 'MFGIGWPEVIVISLVGVAIFGAKRIPEIGRSVGQALRGFQDEVKGNGEPDDLDPKDS' A
#
# COMPACT_ATOMS: atom_id res chain seq x y z
N MET A 1 -21.66 -16.64 -16.69
CA MET A 1 -20.96 -16.26 -15.45
C MET A 1 -19.73 -15.46 -15.84
N PHE A 2 -19.85 -14.13 -15.84
CA PHE A 2 -18.75 -13.22 -16.19
C PHE A 2 -17.92 -13.00 -14.92
N GLY A 3 -16.90 -13.83 -14.73
CA GLY A 3 -15.85 -13.53 -13.76
C GLY A 3 -15.02 -12.39 -14.33
N ILE A 4 -14.85 -11.30 -13.59
CA ILE A 4 -13.87 -10.27 -13.93
C ILE A 4 -12.51 -10.97 -13.96
N GLY A 5 -11.99 -11.18 -15.15
CA GLY A 5 -10.69 -11.79 -15.35
C GLY A 5 -9.58 -10.75 -15.18
N TRP A 6 -8.35 -11.27 -15.10
CA TRP A 6 -7.15 -10.44 -15.20
C TRP A 6 -7.16 -9.48 -16.41
N PRO A 7 -7.67 -9.86 -17.61
CA PRO A 7 -7.75 -8.96 -18.75
C PRO A 7 -8.62 -7.71 -18.49
N GLU A 8 -9.81 -7.89 -17.93
CA GLU A 8 -10.75 -6.79 -17.65
C GLU A 8 -10.17 -5.81 -16.62
N VAL A 9 -9.48 -6.32 -15.60
CA VAL A 9 -8.80 -5.48 -14.59
C VAL A 9 -7.71 -4.63 -15.23
N ILE A 10 -6.94 -5.18 -16.17
CA ILE A 10 -5.89 -4.45 -16.90
C ILE A 10 -6.52 -3.34 -17.74
N VAL A 11 -7.62 -3.61 -18.45
CA VAL A 11 -8.31 -2.60 -19.27
C VAL A 11 -8.82 -1.45 -18.42
N ILE A 12 -9.48 -1.75 -17.29
CA ILE A 12 -9.97 -0.72 -16.36
C ILE A 12 -8.80 0.09 -15.79
N SER A 13 -7.69 -0.59 -15.44
CA SER A 13 -6.49 0.06 -14.91
C SER A 13 -5.87 1.00 -15.95
N LEU A 14 -5.80 0.60 -17.23
CA LEU A 14 -5.32 1.45 -18.32
C LEU A 14 -6.19 2.69 -18.50
N VAL A 15 -7.51 2.54 -18.47
CA VAL A 15 -8.45 3.69 -18.56
C VAL A 15 -8.30 4.61 -17.36
N GLY A 16 -8.21 4.06 -16.14
CA GLY A 16 -7.96 4.84 -14.93
C GLY A 16 -6.63 5.60 -15.00
N VAL A 17 -5.57 4.94 -15.45
CA VAL A 17 -4.25 5.56 -15.66
C VAL A 17 -4.30 6.64 -16.74
N ALA A 18 -5.10 6.49 -17.79
CA ALA A 18 -5.24 7.51 -18.83
C ALA A 18 -5.94 8.78 -18.30
N ILE A 19 -6.92 8.63 -17.41
CA ILE A 19 -7.67 9.75 -16.82
C ILE A 19 -6.88 10.42 -15.69
N PHE A 20 -6.37 9.63 -14.75
CA PHE A 20 -5.70 10.13 -13.55
C PHE A 20 -4.20 10.34 -13.73
N GLY A 21 -3.59 9.70 -14.73
CA GLY A 21 -2.15 9.70 -14.99
C GLY A 21 -1.40 8.64 -14.18
N ALA A 22 -0.46 7.95 -14.82
CA ALA A 22 0.35 6.88 -14.20
C ALA A 22 1.13 7.33 -12.95
N LYS A 23 1.45 8.64 -12.87
CA LYS A 23 2.16 9.23 -11.72
C LYS A 23 1.27 9.49 -10.51
N ARG A 24 -0.05 9.65 -10.68
CA ARG A 24 -0.96 9.95 -9.56
C ARG A 24 -1.31 8.73 -8.72
N ILE A 25 -1.33 7.54 -9.32
CA ILE A 25 -1.53 6.28 -8.59
C ILE A 25 -0.46 6.06 -7.50
N PRO A 26 0.86 6.13 -7.78
CA PRO A 26 1.89 5.97 -6.76
C PRO A 26 1.94 7.16 -5.79
N GLU A 27 1.55 8.36 -6.21
CA GLU A 27 1.46 9.54 -5.34
C GLU A 27 0.38 9.35 -4.25
N ILE A 28 -0.82 8.91 -4.66
CA ILE A 28 -1.92 8.56 -3.74
C ILE A 28 -1.55 7.33 -2.89
N GLY A 29 -0.91 6.32 -3.48
CA GLY A 29 -0.45 5.15 -2.73
C GLY A 29 0.56 5.49 -1.64
N ARG A 30 1.46 6.45 -1.88
CA ARG A 30 2.41 6.94 -0.87
C ARG A 30 1.72 7.68 0.27
N SER A 31 0.79 8.58 -0.03
CA SER A 31 0.07 9.33 1.02
C SER A 31 -0.82 8.43 1.86
N VAL A 32 -1.56 7.53 1.22
CA VAL A 32 -2.38 6.52 1.90
C VAL A 32 -1.49 5.54 2.69
N GLY A 33 -0.36 5.12 2.14
CA GLY A 33 0.58 4.23 2.84
C GLY A 33 1.19 4.86 4.08
N GLN A 34 1.52 6.15 4.03
CA GLN A 34 1.99 6.90 5.21
C GLN A 34 0.89 7.04 6.27
N ALA A 35 -0.34 7.36 5.85
CA ALA A 35 -1.47 7.42 6.76
C ALA A 35 -1.73 6.05 7.42
N LEU A 36 -1.82 4.98 6.62
CA LEU A 36 -2.01 3.61 7.11
C LEU A 36 -0.89 3.16 8.05
N ARG A 37 0.36 3.57 7.79
CA ARG A 37 1.48 3.28 8.69
C ARG A 37 1.30 3.97 10.04
N GLY A 38 0.94 5.25 10.06
CA GLY A 38 0.62 5.96 11.30
C GLY A 38 -0.56 5.32 12.05
N PHE A 39 -1.63 4.98 11.32
CA PHE A 39 -2.77 4.25 11.90
C PHE A 39 -2.36 2.88 12.45
N GLN A 40 -1.50 2.15 11.75
CA GLN A 40 -0.99 0.85 12.21
C GLN A 40 -0.12 1.00 13.45
N ASP A 41 0.73 2.02 13.51
CA ASP A 41 1.60 2.32 14.65
C ASP A 41 0.78 2.69 15.90
N GLU A 42 -0.30 3.47 15.74
CA GLU A 42 -1.22 3.79 16.83
C GLU A 42 -2.07 2.59 17.27
N VAL A 43 -2.58 1.80 16.33
CA VAL A 43 -3.40 0.61 16.62
C VAL A 43 -2.56 -0.50 17.24
N LYS A 44 -1.27 -0.62 16.90
CA LYS A 44 -0.35 -1.57 17.52
C LYS A 44 0.04 -1.20 18.95
N GLY A 45 -0.23 0.03 19.40
CA GLY A 45 -0.24 0.42 20.81
C GLY A 45 1.01 0.02 21.59
N ASN A 46 1.97 0.96 21.67
CA ASN A 46 3.21 0.88 22.46
C ASN A 46 4.36 0.16 21.73
N GLY A 47 5.50 0.86 21.66
CA GLY A 47 6.67 0.39 20.92
C GLY A 47 7.21 -0.92 21.46
N GLU A 48 7.40 -1.88 20.56
CA GLU A 48 8.50 -2.81 20.69
C GLU A 48 9.60 -2.30 19.76
N PRO A 49 10.72 -1.77 20.29
CA PRO A 49 11.92 -1.69 19.49
C PRO A 49 12.25 -3.13 19.09
N ASP A 50 12.48 -3.34 17.80
CA ASP A 50 13.10 -4.55 17.26
C ASP A 50 14.58 -4.54 17.71
N ASP A 51 14.82 -4.57 19.03
CA ASP A 51 16.11 -4.88 19.65
C ASP A 51 16.24 -6.41 19.66
N LEU A 52 16.29 -6.99 18.47
CA LEU A 52 16.92 -8.29 18.25
C LEU A 52 18.38 -8.05 17.88
N ASP A 53 19.13 -7.42 18.78
CA ASP A 53 20.59 -7.48 18.78
C ASP A 53 20.97 -8.85 19.36
N PRO A 54 21.45 -9.82 18.56
CA PRO A 54 21.75 -11.14 19.06
C PRO A 54 23.07 -11.08 19.83
N LYS A 55 22.93 -11.05 21.15
CA LYS A 55 23.86 -11.63 22.14
C LYS A 55 25.33 -11.20 22.03
N ASP A 56 25.67 -10.19 22.81
CA ASP A 56 26.94 -10.18 23.53
C ASP A 56 26.77 -11.08 24.79
N SER A 57 27.32 -12.28 24.75
CA SER A 57 27.50 -13.22 25.87
C SER A 57 28.76 -14.04 25.65
#